data_AF-A0A956DBK0-F1
#
_entry.id   AF-A0A956DBK0-F1
#
_cell.length_a   1.000
_cell.length_b   1.000
_cell.length_c   1.000
_cell.angle_alpha   90.00
_cell.angle_beta   90.00
_cell.angle_gamma   90.00
#
_symmetry.space_group_name_H-M   'P 1'
#
loop_
_entity.id
_entity.type
_entity.pdbx_description
1 polymer ?
#
loop_
_entity_poly.entity_id
_entity_poly.type
_entity_poly.pdbx_seq_one_letter_code
_entity_poly.pdbx_strand_id
1 'polypeptide(L)'
;MARGENEHAPDRSIGIAIFAVFLVVCGLVAYVVARAVQPPPEPEAPPELHADWRAVLGNLRSRGCSPPTGLAVGATVTPADSLERELLGRGYVALGPWSEPQGFPLTTRATGLDGACGLVSVLTEGGVVQQIGTDPAALLPPCRGELGTVAVCDDTTVVAQGWGEARTRTFALPGLDRAAAEATELPLEVLLAHLEVELSLARSGWRPSPTIWFHESAPGTTPSVLPPTPASDCEPWVVVGLGAEHASSYFEGTQLAHDMSPRRFVVPFVHCATAPSQISYTTVDRPRLYWRRYRPGTAPPTLGAPSLGAMPRVVTDVVDLVAP
;
A
#
# COMPACT_ATOMS: atom_id res chain seq x y z
N MET A 1 -83.63 -48.85 -29.13
CA MET A 1 -82.51 -48.48 -28.23
C MET A 1 -81.31 -48.14 -29.10
N ALA A 2 -80.74 -46.94 -28.93
CA ALA A 2 -79.32 -46.59 -29.05
C ALA A 2 -79.19 -45.07 -29.34
N ARG A 3 -78.98 -44.36 -28.24
CA ARG A 3 -78.38 -43.03 -28.02
C ARG A 3 -77.36 -42.64 -29.11
N GLY A 4 -77.57 -41.49 -29.76
CA GLY A 4 -76.57 -40.80 -30.58
C GLY A 4 -76.11 -39.53 -29.86
N GLU A 5 -74.93 -39.59 -29.25
CA GLU A 5 -74.19 -38.43 -28.75
C GLU A 5 -73.37 -37.86 -29.92
N ASN A 6 -73.57 -36.58 -30.25
CA ASN A 6 -72.68 -35.84 -31.13
C ASN A 6 -71.50 -35.30 -30.30
N GLU A 7 -70.33 -35.91 -30.43
CA GLU A 7 -69.08 -35.40 -29.88
C GLU A 7 -68.72 -34.07 -30.57
N HIS A 8 -68.74 -32.97 -29.80
CA HIS A 8 -68.06 -31.73 -30.18
C HIS A 8 -66.55 -31.94 -30.07
N ALA A 9 -65.85 -31.96 -31.20
CA ALA A 9 -64.40 -31.82 -31.22
C ALA A 9 -64.03 -30.37 -30.82
N PRO A 10 -63.18 -30.14 -29.79
CA PRO A 10 -62.77 -28.79 -29.42
C PRO A 10 -61.66 -28.28 -30.36
N ASP A 11 -61.90 -27.13 -30.97
CA ASP A 11 -60.95 -26.40 -31.81
C ASP A 11 -59.69 -25.98 -31.03
N ARG A 12 -58.62 -26.78 -31.17
CA ARG A 12 -57.29 -26.54 -30.56
C ARG A 12 -56.56 -25.30 -31.07
N SER A 13 -57.06 -24.65 -32.13
CA SER A 13 -56.39 -23.51 -32.79
C SER A 13 -56.56 -22.18 -32.06
N ILE A 14 -57.68 -21.98 -31.35
CA ILE A 14 -58.00 -20.72 -30.67
C ILE A 14 -57.14 -20.53 -29.41
N GLY A 15 -56.86 -21.61 -28.67
CA GLY A 15 -56.04 -21.57 -27.45
C GLY A 15 -54.58 -21.17 -27.70
N ILE A 16 -54.01 -21.55 -28.85
CA ILE A 16 -52.61 -21.24 -29.19
C ILE A 16 -52.44 -19.76 -29.56
N ALA A 17 -53.41 -19.18 -30.27
CA ALA A 17 -53.38 -17.77 -30.66
C ALA A 17 -53.45 -16.84 -29.44
N ILE A 18 -54.27 -17.16 -28.44
CA ILE A 18 -54.39 -16.37 -27.20
C ILE A 18 -53.08 -16.41 -26.40
N PHE A 19 -52.44 -17.58 -26.33
CA PHE A 19 -51.18 -17.75 -25.61
C PHE A 19 -50.03 -16.96 -26.25
N ALA A 20 -49.98 -16.93 -27.59
CA ALA A 20 -48.98 -16.18 -28.34
C ALA A 20 -49.12 -14.66 -28.12
N VAL A 21 -50.35 -14.13 -28.16
CA VAL A 21 -50.60 -12.70 -27.91
C VAL A 21 -50.22 -12.33 -26.48
N PHE A 22 -50.58 -13.17 -25.50
CA PHE A 22 -50.24 -12.92 -24.10
C PHE A 22 -48.72 -12.90 -23.87
N LEU A 23 -47.97 -13.82 -24.48
CA LEU A 23 -46.51 -13.84 -24.40
C LEU A 23 -45.86 -12.59 -25.02
N VAL A 24 -46.36 -12.13 -26.16
CA VAL A 24 -45.84 -10.91 -26.81
C VAL A 24 -46.12 -9.69 -25.94
N VAL A 25 -47.33 -9.56 -25.40
CA VAL A 25 -47.70 -8.44 -24.54
C VAL A 25 -46.90 -8.45 -23.23
N CYS A 26 -46.77 -9.61 -22.57
CA CYS A 26 -45.94 -9.74 -21.37
C CYS A 26 -44.47 -9.43 -21.65
N GLY A 27 -43.92 -9.90 -22.77
CA GLY A 27 -42.55 -9.60 -23.18
C GLY A 27 -42.34 -8.10 -23.42
N LEU A 28 -43.32 -7.43 -24.05
CA LEU A 28 -43.25 -6.01 -24.34
C LEU A 28 -43.36 -5.16 -23.07
N VAL A 29 -44.24 -5.54 -22.13
CA VAL A 29 -44.34 -4.88 -20.82
C VAL A 29 -43.04 -5.08 -20.02
N ALA A 30 -42.49 -6.30 -19.99
CA ALA A 30 -41.22 -6.58 -19.32
C ALA A 30 -40.07 -5.75 -19.90
N TYR A 31 -40.02 -5.59 -21.23
CA TYR A 31 -39.02 -4.75 -21.90
C TYR A 31 -39.15 -3.28 -21.54
N VAL A 32 -40.36 -2.73 -21.52
CA VAL A 32 -40.62 -1.34 -21.16
C VAL A 32 -40.28 -1.07 -19.69
N VAL A 33 -40.65 -1.99 -18.78
CA VAL A 33 -40.29 -1.89 -17.36
C VAL A 33 -38.78 -1.98 -17.18
N ALA A 34 -38.11 -2.92 -17.85
CA ALA A 34 -36.65 -3.03 -17.80
C ALA A 34 -35.97 -1.74 -18.28
N ARG A 35 -36.48 -1.10 -19.33
CA ARG A 35 -35.97 0.18 -19.84
C ARG A 35 -36.29 1.38 -18.95
N ALA A 36 -37.44 1.38 -18.27
CA ALA A 36 -37.85 2.47 -17.39
C ALA A 36 -37.16 2.40 -16.01
N VAL A 37 -36.75 1.21 -15.57
CA VAL A 37 -36.03 0.97 -14.31
C VAL A 37 -34.52 0.94 -14.53
N GLN A 38 -34.05 0.88 -15.78
CA GLN A 38 -32.63 1.02 -16.07
C GLN A 38 -32.14 2.38 -15.54
N PRO A 39 -31.20 2.40 -14.58
CA PRO A 39 -30.54 3.64 -14.22
C PRO A 39 -29.94 4.24 -15.50
N PRO A 40 -29.90 5.59 -15.63
CA PRO A 40 -29.24 6.22 -16.76
C PRO A 40 -27.87 5.57 -16.94
N PRO A 41 -27.44 5.31 -18.20
CA PRO A 41 -26.10 4.77 -18.43
C PRO A 41 -25.14 5.67 -17.67
N GLU A 42 -24.39 5.06 -16.77
CA GLU A 42 -23.37 5.73 -15.99
C GLU A 42 -22.52 6.51 -17.01
N PRO A 43 -22.32 7.83 -16.84
CA PRO A 43 -21.52 8.59 -17.80
C PRO A 43 -20.23 7.83 -17.99
N GLU A 44 -19.91 7.46 -19.24
CA GLU A 44 -18.66 6.78 -19.55
C GLU A 44 -17.55 7.58 -18.91
N ALA A 45 -16.91 7.00 -17.89
CA ALA A 45 -15.79 7.62 -17.23
C ALA A 45 -14.80 8.00 -18.33
N PRO A 46 -14.25 9.23 -18.31
CA PRO A 46 -13.21 9.59 -19.27
C PRO A 46 -12.17 8.46 -19.24
N PRO A 47 -11.67 7.99 -20.40
CA PRO A 47 -10.77 6.86 -20.46
C PRO A 47 -9.64 7.08 -19.45
N GLU A 48 -9.59 6.25 -18.39
CA GLU A 48 -8.55 6.34 -17.38
C GLU A 48 -7.23 6.26 -18.13
N LEU A 49 -6.48 7.35 -18.15
CA LEU A 49 -5.31 7.48 -19.03
C LEU A 49 -4.22 6.44 -18.70
N HIS A 50 -4.35 5.72 -17.57
CA HIS A 50 -3.56 4.55 -17.22
C HIS A 50 -4.40 3.51 -16.46
N ALA A 51 -5.07 2.60 -17.17
CA ALA A 51 -6.06 1.63 -16.66
C ALA A 51 -5.63 0.70 -15.49
N ASP A 52 -4.42 0.81 -14.94
CA ASP A 52 -3.89 -0.11 -13.93
C ASP A 52 -3.30 0.58 -12.69
N TRP A 53 -3.39 1.90 -12.54
CA TRP A 53 -2.78 2.57 -11.38
C TRP A 53 -3.38 2.10 -10.06
N ARG A 54 -4.68 1.78 -10.01
CA ARG A 54 -5.36 1.22 -8.82
C ARG A 54 -4.78 -0.15 -8.44
N ALA A 55 -4.57 -1.02 -9.43
CA ALA A 55 -3.98 -2.34 -9.21
C ALA A 55 -2.50 -2.23 -8.79
N VAL A 56 -1.76 -1.33 -9.43
CA VAL A 56 -0.33 -1.10 -9.17
C VAL A 56 -0.09 -0.45 -7.80
N LEU A 57 -0.86 0.56 -7.41
CA LEU A 57 -0.81 1.17 -6.08
C LEU A 57 -1.41 0.26 -5.00
N GLY A 58 -2.42 -0.54 -5.36
CA GLY A 58 -2.96 -1.59 -4.50
C GLY A 58 -1.92 -2.66 -4.12
N ASN A 59 -0.85 -2.82 -4.90
CA ASN A 59 0.27 -3.70 -4.56
C ASN A 59 1.25 -3.09 -3.54
N LEU A 60 1.15 -1.79 -3.24
CA LEU A 60 1.92 -1.15 -2.16
C LEU A 60 1.37 -1.48 -0.77
N ARG A 61 0.44 -2.44 -0.67
CA ARG A 61 -0.21 -2.84 0.57
C ARG A 61 0.82 -3.26 1.62
N SER A 62 0.88 -2.42 2.64
CA SER A 62 1.29 -2.69 4.02
C SER A 62 2.73 -3.08 4.23
N ARG A 63 3.45 -2.21 4.94
CA ARG A 63 4.76 -2.50 5.46
C ARG A 63 4.63 -3.37 6.72
N GLY A 64 4.31 -4.65 6.55
CA GLY A 64 4.26 -5.64 7.64
C GLY A 64 2.99 -5.63 8.51
N CYS A 65 2.02 -4.74 8.25
CA CYS A 65 0.92 -4.48 9.22
C CYS A 65 -0.48 -4.81 8.67
N SER A 66 -0.62 -5.15 7.38
CA SER A 66 -1.82 -5.83 6.92
C SER A 66 -1.63 -7.34 7.03
N PRO A 67 -2.68 -8.09 7.37
CA PRO A 67 -2.65 -9.53 7.26
C PRO A 67 -2.37 -9.87 5.79
N PRO A 68 -1.46 -10.82 5.50
CA PRO A 68 -1.40 -11.38 4.15
C PRO A 68 -2.81 -11.87 3.80
N THR A 69 -3.33 -11.39 2.67
CA THR A 69 -4.62 -11.88 2.17
C THR A 69 -4.42 -13.34 1.80
N GLY A 70 -4.95 -14.23 2.64
CA GLY A 70 -4.71 -15.67 2.56
C GLY A 70 -3.77 -16.15 3.67
N LEU A 71 -4.34 -16.43 4.84
CA LEU A 71 -3.81 -17.53 5.65
C LEU A 71 -3.91 -18.78 4.76
N ALA A 72 -2.80 -19.20 4.19
CA ALA A 72 -2.73 -20.47 3.50
C ALA A 72 -2.95 -21.57 4.54
N VAL A 73 -4.20 -21.98 4.71
CA VAL A 73 -4.58 -23.13 5.53
C VAL A 73 -3.82 -24.33 4.96
N GLY A 74 -2.81 -24.82 5.70
CA GLY A 74 -1.93 -25.92 5.27
C GLY A 74 -0.56 -25.52 4.69
N ALA A 75 -0.17 -24.25 4.72
CA ALA A 75 1.18 -23.86 4.31
C ALA A 75 2.23 -24.24 5.35
N THR A 76 3.25 -24.98 4.90
CA THR A 76 4.48 -25.32 5.64
C THR A 76 5.49 -24.17 5.69
N VAL A 77 5.08 -22.94 5.36
CA VAL A 77 5.98 -21.79 5.26
C VAL A 77 6.22 -21.23 6.66
N THR A 78 7.47 -21.23 7.11
CA THR A 78 7.81 -20.68 8.42
C THR A 78 7.65 -19.15 8.42
N PRO A 79 7.41 -18.51 9.58
CA PRO A 79 7.42 -17.05 9.68
C PRO A 79 8.70 -16.41 9.13
N ALA A 80 9.85 -17.08 9.31
CA ALA A 80 11.14 -16.69 8.77
C ALA A 80 11.14 -16.68 7.22
N ASP A 81 10.65 -17.74 6.59
CA ASP A 81 10.57 -17.85 5.12
C ASP A 81 9.58 -16.83 4.54
N SER A 82 8.47 -16.58 5.24
CA SER A 82 7.47 -15.59 4.82
C SER A 82 8.06 -14.19 4.86
N LEU A 83 8.79 -13.84 5.93
CA LEU A 83 9.47 -12.56 6.03
C LEU A 83 10.53 -12.37 4.96
N GLU A 84 11.40 -13.37 4.79
CA GLU A 84 12.46 -13.30 3.79
C GLU A 84 11.87 -13.11 2.40
N ARG A 85 10.82 -13.84 2.04
CA ARG A 85 10.10 -13.65 0.77
C ARG A 85 9.51 -12.24 0.64
N GLU A 86 8.93 -11.71 1.71
CA GLU A 86 8.38 -10.34 1.74
C GLU A 86 9.47 -9.29 1.48
N LEU A 87 10.60 -9.38 2.20
CA LEU A 87 11.70 -8.43 2.08
C LEU A 87 12.44 -8.54 0.74
N LEU A 88 12.69 -9.76 0.24
CA LEU A 88 13.25 -9.98 -1.09
C LEU A 88 12.32 -9.43 -2.19
N GLY A 89 11.00 -9.61 -2.03
CA GLY A 89 10.00 -9.05 -2.94
C GLY A 89 10.08 -7.51 -3.04
N ARG A 90 10.44 -6.85 -1.93
CA ARG A 90 10.67 -5.41 -1.81
C ARG A 90 12.07 -4.94 -2.23
N GLY A 91 12.93 -5.87 -2.64
CA GLY A 91 14.26 -5.57 -3.18
C GLY A 91 15.39 -5.58 -2.15
N TYR A 92 15.13 -6.01 -0.91
CA TYR A 92 16.20 -6.27 0.05
C TYR A 92 17.00 -7.52 -0.33
N VAL A 93 18.22 -7.61 0.19
CA VAL A 93 19.08 -8.78 0.14
C VAL A 93 19.43 -9.18 1.56
N ALA A 94 19.23 -10.46 1.89
CA ALA A 94 19.54 -10.97 3.20
C ALA A 94 21.06 -11.12 3.41
N LEU A 95 21.56 -10.70 4.57
CA LEU A 95 22.96 -10.74 4.94
C LEU A 95 23.17 -11.84 5.98
N GLY A 96 23.80 -12.93 5.55
CA GLY A 96 24.05 -14.10 6.38
C GLY A 96 22.78 -14.90 6.75
N PRO A 97 22.93 -15.97 7.56
CA PRO A 97 21.82 -16.73 8.12
C PRO A 97 21.15 -15.97 9.28
N TRP A 98 20.02 -16.49 9.75
CA TRP A 98 19.44 -16.06 11.03
C TRP A 98 20.42 -16.35 12.18
N SER A 99 20.46 -15.46 13.17
CA SER A 99 21.24 -15.67 14.38
C SER A 99 20.75 -16.89 15.17
N GLU A 100 21.60 -17.37 16.08
CA GLU A 100 21.16 -18.27 17.14
C GLU A 100 20.06 -17.61 17.99
N PRO A 101 19.09 -18.39 18.51
CA PRO A 101 18.06 -17.91 19.40
C PRO A 101 18.64 -17.26 20.66
N GLN A 102 18.10 -16.10 21.04
CA GLN A 102 18.51 -15.33 22.22
C GLN A 102 17.27 -14.86 22.99
N GLY A 103 17.39 -14.75 24.31
CA GLY A 103 16.34 -14.19 25.16
C GLY A 103 16.28 -12.65 25.10
N PHE A 104 15.18 -12.10 25.60
CA PHE A 104 15.03 -10.65 25.79
C PHE A 104 15.57 -10.18 27.16
N PRO A 105 16.00 -8.90 27.29
CA PRO A 105 16.12 -7.90 26.24
C PRO A 105 17.27 -8.25 25.28
N LEU A 106 17.00 -8.04 23.99
CA LEU A 106 17.94 -8.37 22.92
C LEU A 106 18.64 -7.09 22.48
N THR A 107 19.97 -7.13 22.40
CA THR A 107 20.78 -6.06 21.80
C THR A 107 21.65 -6.66 20.72
N THR A 108 21.51 -6.17 19.49
CA THR A 108 22.26 -6.67 18.34
C THR A 108 22.81 -5.52 17.52
N ARG A 109 23.90 -5.74 16.80
CA ARG A 109 24.42 -4.76 15.83
C ARG A 109 23.97 -5.17 14.44
N ALA A 110 23.67 -4.19 13.60
CA ALA A 110 23.58 -4.42 12.17
C ALA A 110 24.97 -4.85 11.66
N THR A 111 25.07 -6.04 11.08
CA THR A 111 26.36 -6.59 10.61
C THR A 111 26.26 -6.96 9.13
N GLY A 112 27.39 -6.88 8.42
CA GLY A 112 27.48 -7.22 7.00
C GLY A 112 26.85 -6.19 6.06
N LEU A 113 26.54 -4.98 6.54
CA LEU A 113 26.06 -3.88 5.70
C LEU A 113 27.19 -3.24 4.89
N ASP A 114 28.44 -3.30 5.36
CA ASP A 114 29.64 -2.79 4.65
C ASP A 114 29.43 -1.36 4.10
N GLY A 115 28.94 -0.45 4.94
CA GLY A 115 28.59 0.93 4.57
C GLY A 115 27.19 1.15 3.96
N ALA A 116 26.43 0.09 3.70
CA ALA A 116 25.04 0.16 3.23
C ALA A 116 24.03 0.48 4.35
N CYS A 117 22.80 0.77 3.94
CA CYS A 117 21.65 0.87 4.82
C CYS A 117 20.58 -0.18 4.46
N GLY A 118 19.73 -0.49 5.42
CA GLY A 118 18.72 -1.51 5.29
C GLY A 118 17.92 -1.72 6.57
N LEU A 119 17.60 -2.98 6.87
CA LEU A 119 16.78 -3.36 8.02
C LEU A 119 17.49 -4.41 8.88
N VAL A 120 17.32 -4.30 10.20
CA VAL A 120 17.44 -5.46 11.09
C VAL A 120 16.04 -5.97 11.39
N SER A 121 15.84 -7.26 11.17
CA SER A 121 14.61 -7.95 11.57
C SER A 121 14.86 -8.78 12.82
N VAL A 122 13.89 -8.79 13.72
CA VAL A 122 13.85 -9.61 14.93
C VAL A 122 12.59 -10.47 14.85
N LEU A 123 12.77 -11.78 14.76
CA LEU A 123 11.69 -12.77 14.70
C LEU A 123 11.71 -13.57 16.00
N THR A 124 10.54 -13.80 16.60
CA THR A 124 10.43 -14.65 17.79
C THR A 124 9.71 -15.98 17.49
N GLU A 125 10.21 -17.05 18.08
CA GLU A 125 9.61 -18.39 18.02
C GLU A 125 8.90 -18.66 19.35
N GLY A 126 7.56 -18.65 19.33
CA GLY A 126 6.76 -18.88 20.54
C GLY A 126 6.81 -17.74 21.56
N GLY A 127 7.05 -16.49 21.11
CA GLY A 127 7.15 -15.29 21.94
C GLY A 127 6.51 -14.06 21.32
N VAL A 128 6.81 -12.88 21.88
CA VAL A 128 6.38 -11.58 21.34
C VAL A 128 7.49 -10.54 21.49
N VAL A 129 7.83 -9.88 20.38
CA VAL A 129 8.49 -8.58 20.32
C VAL A 129 7.47 -7.52 20.73
N GLN A 130 7.69 -6.88 21.88
CA GLN A 130 6.83 -5.81 22.38
C GLN A 130 7.27 -4.44 21.87
N GLN A 131 8.58 -4.21 21.80
CA GLN A 131 9.15 -2.94 21.34
C GLN A 131 10.50 -3.18 20.66
N ILE A 132 10.84 -2.36 19.67
CA ILE A 132 12.09 -2.44 18.92
C ILE A 132 12.51 -1.05 18.44
N GLY A 133 13.81 -0.77 18.39
CA GLY A 133 14.34 0.51 17.94
C GLY A 133 15.86 0.58 18.00
N THR A 134 16.41 1.72 17.60
CA THR A 134 17.84 2.04 17.73
C THR A 134 18.15 2.85 18.99
N ASP A 135 17.15 3.60 19.49
CA ASP A 135 17.23 4.37 20.72
C ASP A 135 16.45 3.67 21.85
N PRO A 136 17.12 3.21 22.93
CA PRO A 136 16.46 2.62 24.10
C PRO A 136 15.40 3.50 24.76
N ALA A 137 15.47 4.83 24.61
CA ALA A 137 14.48 5.77 25.14
C ALA A 137 13.25 5.95 24.24
N ALA A 138 13.31 5.48 22.99
CA ALA A 138 12.29 5.71 21.97
C ALA A 138 11.94 4.43 21.18
N LEU A 139 11.92 3.28 21.86
CA LEU A 139 11.51 2.02 21.24
C LEU A 139 10.04 2.06 20.81
N LEU A 140 9.74 1.44 19.67
CA LEU A 140 8.41 1.43 19.08
C LEU A 140 7.83 0.01 19.07
N PRO A 141 6.52 -0.14 19.32
CA PRO A 141 5.89 -1.45 19.17
C PRO A 141 5.92 -1.88 17.71
N PRO A 142 6.19 -3.17 17.41
CA PRO A 142 6.03 -3.68 16.06
C PRO A 142 4.55 -3.84 15.73
N CYS A 143 4.24 -3.92 14.44
CA CYS A 143 2.88 -4.23 13.99
C CYS A 143 2.44 -5.67 14.28
N ARG A 144 3.40 -6.60 14.17
CA ARG A 144 3.21 -8.02 14.40
C ARG A 144 3.98 -8.38 15.66
N GLY A 145 3.31 -9.00 16.62
CA GLY A 145 3.96 -9.37 17.88
C GLY A 145 5.12 -10.33 17.66
N GLU A 146 5.05 -11.18 16.65
CA GLU A 146 6.08 -12.15 16.31
C GLU A 146 7.29 -11.57 15.57
N LEU A 147 7.21 -10.32 15.08
CA LEU A 147 8.20 -9.75 14.16
C LEU A 147 8.34 -8.23 14.31
N GLY A 148 9.56 -7.78 14.62
CA GLY A 148 9.95 -6.37 14.54
C GLY A 148 10.98 -6.10 13.44
N THR A 149 10.91 -4.94 12.78
CA THR A 149 11.92 -4.49 11.82
C THR A 149 12.31 -3.04 12.10
N VAL A 150 13.61 -2.74 12.10
CA VAL A 150 14.14 -1.39 12.32
C VAL A 150 15.05 -1.00 11.18
N ALA A 151 14.90 0.24 10.70
CA ALA A 151 15.78 0.84 9.71
C ALA A 151 17.13 1.18 10.34
N VAL A 152 18.21 0.78 9.66
CA VAL A 152 19.57 0.96 10.14
C VAL A 152 20.53 1.24 9.00
N CYS A 153 21.60 1.97 9.28
CA CYS A 153 22.83 1.94 8.49
C CYS A 153 23.90 1.18 9.28
N ASP A 154 25.04 0.95 8.64
CA ASP A 154 26.15 0.15 9.20
C ASP A 154 26.53 0.54 10.65
N ASP A 155 26.98 -0.43 11.45
CA ASP A 155 27.34 -0.24 12.88
C ASP A 155 26.23 0.29 13.82
N THR A 156 24.96 0.37 13.37
CA THR A 156 23.87 0.79 14.26
C THR A 156 23.49 -0.34 15.21
N THR A 157 23.35 -0.01 16.50
CA THR A 157 22.84 -0.96 17.51
C THR A 157 21.31 -0.94 17.54
N VAL A 158 20.71 -2.12 17.57
CA VAL A 158 19.28 -2.34 17.65
C VAL A 158 18.96 -3.02 18.98
N VAL A 159 17.96 -2.48 19.66
CA VAL A 159 17.44 -2.99 20.93
C VAL A 159 16.02 -3.48 20.70
N ALA A 160 15.70 -4.66 21.23
CA ALA A 160 14.37 -5.22 21.24
C ALA A 160 13.98 -5.68 22.65
N GLN A 161 12.73 -5.45 23.02
CA GLN A 161 12.11 -5.89 24.26
C GLN A 161 10.93 -6.82 23.93
N GLY A 162 10.69 -7.80 24.81
CA GLY A 162 9.73 -8.85 24.53
C GLY A 162 9.84 -10.02 25.49
N TRP A 163 9.25 -11.15 25.11
CA TRP A 163 9.39 -12.43 25.80
C TRP A 163 9.50 -13.57 24.78
N GLY A 164 10.06 -14.70 25.21
CA GLY A 164 10.40 -15.83 24.35
C GLY A 164 11.82 -15.76 23.79
N GLU A 165 12.11 -16.64 22.83
CA GLU A 165 13.39 -16.63 22.11
C GLU A 165 13.25 -15.84 20.82
N ALA A 166 14.29 -15.08 20.48
CA ALA A 166 14.34 -14.23 19.30
C ALA A 166 15.59 -14.51 18.48
N ARG A 167 15.44 -14.45 17.16
CA ARG A 167 16.52 -14.50 16.17
C ARG A 167 16.57 -13.19 15.43
N THR A 168 17.76 -12.79 15.02
CA THR A 168 17.96 -11.57 14.23
C THR A 168 18.55 -11.89 12.88
N ARG A 169 18.23 -11.04 11.90
CA ARG A 169 18.87 -11.08 10.59
C ARG A 169 18.88 -9.69 9.97
N THR A 170 19.98 -9.37 9.30
CA THR A 170 20.17 -8.09 8.63
C THR A 170 19.83 -8.23 7.15
N PHE A 171 19.23 -7.20 6.58
CA PHE A 171 18.82 -7.13 5.19
C PHE A 171 19.30 -5.80 4.61
N ALA A 172 20.17 -5.83 3.60
CA ALA A 172 20.62 -4.62 2.91
C ALA A 172 19.63 -4.24 1.81
N LEU A 173 19.43 -2.93 1.59
CA LEU A 173 18.82 -2.45 0.36
C LEU A 173 19.95 -2.01 -0.59
N PRO A 174 20.22 -2.75 -1.68
CA PRO A 174 21.30 -2.40 -2.60
C PRO A 174 21.11 -0.97 -3.12
N GLY A 175 22.20 -0.20 -3.22
CA GLY A 175 22.18 1.16 -3.77
C GLY A 175 21.83 2.29 -2.78
N LEU A 176 21.59 1.99 -1.51
CA LEU A 176 21.55 3.00 -0.44
C LEU A 176 22.74 2.81 0.51
N ASP A 177 23.73 3.68 0.42
CA ASP A 177 24.82 3.78 1.40
C ASP A 177 24.56 4.89 2.42
N ARG A 178 25.33 4.87 3.53
CA ARG A 178 25.21 5.85 4.60
C ARG A 178 25.40 7.28 4.09
N ALA A 179 26.40 7.53 3.25
CA ALA A 179 26.71 8.87 2.76
C ALA A 179 25.58 9.43 1.90
N ALA A 180 24.99 8.59 1.04
CA ALA A 180 23.82 8.91 0.24
C ALA A 180 22.58 9.14 1.11
N ALA A 181 22.37 8.35 2.17
CA ALA A 181 21.27 8.56 3.09
C ALA A 181 21.38 9.91 3.82
N GLU A 182 22.56 10.21 4.38
CA GLU A 182 22.85 11.46 5.09
C GLU A 182 22.72 12.68 4.18
N ALA A 183 23.16 12.58 2.92
CA ALA A 183 23.09 13.68 1.95
C ALA A 183 21.65 14.12 1.60
N THR A 184 20.63 13.30 1.88
CA THR A 184 19.22 13.66 1.61
C THR A 184 18.57 14.45 2.75
N GLU A 185 19.16 14.44 3.95
CA GLU A 185 18.57 15.01 5.18
C GLU A 185 17.19 14.43 5.55
N LEU A 186 16.79 13.31 4.94
CA LEU A 186 15.53 12.61 5.22
C LEU A 186 15.74 11.53 6.29
N PRO A 187 14.74 11.25 7.14
CA PRO A 187 14.77 10.09 8.01
C PRO A 187 14.96 8.80 7.21
N LEU A 188 15.79 7.88 7.72
CA LEU A 188 16.13 6.64 7.01
C LEU A 188 14.89 5.79 6.71
N GLU A 189 13.91 5.77 7.60
CA GLU A 189 12.63 5.07 7.40
C GLU A 189 11.87 5.59 6.17
N VAL A 190 11.94 6.90 5.91
CA VAL A 190 11.30 7.56 4.77
C VAL A 190 12.02 7.20 3.48
N LEU A 191 13.35 7.23 3.50
CA LEU A 191 14.17 6.81 2.36
C LEU A 191 13.88 5.37 1.98
N LEU A 192 13.99 4.44 2.92
CA LEU A 192 13.74 3.02 2.66
C LEU A 192 12.30 2.79 2.18
N ALA A 193 11.31 3.42 2.79
CA ALA A 193 9.92 3.30 2.35
C ALA A 193 9.72 3.78 0.90
N HIS A 194 10.26 4.94 0.52
CA HIS A 194 10.15 5.42 -0.86
C HIS A 194 10.97 4.58 -1.85
N LEU A 195 12.08 3.99 -1.43
CA LEU A 195 12.87 3.11 -2.29
C LEU A 195 12.20 1.75 -2.51
N GLU A 196 11.60 1.17 -1.47
CA GLU A 196 10.77 -0.05 -1.59
C GLU A 196 9.63 0.18 -2.60
N VAL A 197 8.99 1.35 -2.52
CA VAL A 197 7.93 1.76 -3.45
C VAL A 197 8.49 1.97 -4.86
N GLU A 198 9.62 2.66 -5.01
CA GLU A 198 10.28 2.86 -6.30
C GLU A 198 10.58 1.52 -6.99
N LEU A 199 11.15 0.57 -6.26
CA LEU A 199 11.45 -0.78 -6.78
C LEU A 199 10.18 -1.55 -7.15
N SER A 200 9.14 -1.43 -6.33
CA SER A 200 7.85 -2.10 -6.58
C SER A 200 7.15 -1.53 -7.82
N LEU A 201 7.16 -0.20 -7.97
CA LEU A 201 6.47 0.52 -9.05
C LEU A 201 7.28 0.55 -10.36
N ALA A 202 8.62 0.50 -10.30
CA ALA A 202 9.48 0.49 -11.48
C ALA A 202 9.18 -0.71 -12.39
N ARG A 203 8.84 -1.88 -11.81
CA ARG A 203 8.44 -3.08 -12.58
C ARG A 203 7.19 -2.85 -13.43
N SER A 204 6.34 -1.92 -13.04
CA SER A 204 5.10 -1.57 -13.73
C SER A 204 5.22 -0.31 -14.60
N GLY A 205 6.45 0.15 -14.88
CA GLY A 205 6.69 1.30 -15.78
C GLY A 205 6.41 2.66 -15.15
N TRP A 206 6.53 2.76 -13.82
CA TRP A 206 6.39 4.01 -13.09
C TRP A 206 7.73 4.50 -12.56
N ARG A 207 7.93 5.82 -12.58
CA ARG A 207 9.11 6.47 -12.02
C ARG A 207 8.73 7.50 -10.97
N PRO A 208 9.50 7.60 -9.89
CA PRO A 208 9.31 8.67 -8.93
C PRO A 208 9.80 10.01 -9.47
N SER A 209 9.20 11.09 -8.96
CA SER A 209 9.73 12.44 -9.06
C SER A 209 11.01 12.56 -8.21
N PRO A 210 11.99 13.39 -8.62
CA PRO A 210 13.18 13.72 -7.83
C PRO A 210 12.85 14.67 -6.66
N THR A 211 11.59 14.82 -6.28
CA THR A 211 11.14 15.80 -5.29
C THR A 211 10.31 15.07 -4.25
N ILE A 212 10.67 15.28 -2.99
CA ILE A 212 9.87 14.85 -1.84
C ILE A 212 9.34 16.12 -1.18
N TRP A 213 8.03 16.23 -1.13
CA TRP A 213 7.35 17.32 -0.45
C TRP A 213 7.21 16.96 1.03
N PHE A 214 7.58 17.89 1.89
CA PHE A 214 7.56 17.67 3.32
C PHE A 214 6.54 18.58 3.99
N HIS A 215 5.75 17.98 4.87
CA HIS A 215 4.83 18.70 5.73
C HIS A 215 4.94 18.22 7.19
N GLU A 216 4.93 19.15 8.13
CA GLU A 216 4.83 18.89 9.57
C GLU A 216 3.61 19.63 10.13
N SER A 217 2.75 18.90 10.85
CA SER A 217 1.59 19.50 11.52
C SER A 217 1.79 19.55 13.03
N ALA A 218 1.14 20.53 13.68
CA ALA A 218 1.09 20.58 15.14
C ALA A 218 0.28 19.41 15.71
N PRO A 219 0.58 18.93 16.93
CA PRO A 219 -0.19 17.85 17.55
C PRO A 219 -1.67 18.22 17.70
N GLY A 220 -2.56 17.27 17.43
CA GLY A 220 -4.02 17.48 17.56
C GLY A 220 -4.67 18.34 16.48
N THR A 221 -3.94 18.72 15.42
CA THR A 221 -4.53 19.36 14.24
C THR A 221 -5.11 18.30 13.30
N THR A 222 -6.28 18.57 12.73
CA THR A 222 -6.89 17.69 11.74
C THR A 222 -6.04 17.74 10.48
N PRO A 223 -5.44 16.61 10.05
CA PRO A 223 -4.52 16.64 8.94
C PRO A 223 -5.29 16.68 7.62
N SER A 224 -5.36 17.86 7.02
CA SER A 224 -5.88 18.06 5.66
C SER A 224 -4.81 18.62 4.75
N VAL A 225 -3.54 18.30 4.99
CA VAL A 225 -2.47 18.78 4.13
C VAL A 225 -2.30 17.83 2.96
N LEU A 226 -2.47 18.40 1.78
CA LEU A 226 -2.35 17.73 0.50
C LEU A 226 -1.09 18.23 -0.21
N PRO A 227 -0.48 17.40 -1.06
CA PRO A 227 0.59 17.86 -1.93
C PRO A 227 0.04 18.91 -2.93
N PRO A 228 0.90 19.63 -3.65
CA PRO A 228 0.46 20.65 -4.61
C PRO A 228 -0.55 20.10 -5.61
N THR A 229 -1.59 20.89 -5.87
CA THR A 229 -2.63 20.55 -6.82
C THR A 229 -2.06 20.38 -8.23
N PRO A 230 -2.28 19.21 -8.88
CA PRO A 230 -1.77 18.99 -10.23
C PRO A 230 -2.47 19.90 -11.24
N ALA A 231 -1.78 20.23 -12.32
CA ALA A 231 -2.20 21.28 -13.25
C ALA A 231 -3.28 20.87 -14.28
N SER A 232 -3.46 19.58 -14.56
CA SER A 232 -4.40 19.13 -15.61
C SER A 232 -5.02 17.76 -15.35
N ASP A 233 -4.28 16.83 -14.73
CA ASP A 233 -4.73 15.45 -14.52
C ASP A 233 -4.55 14.97 -13.07
N CYS A 234 -5.14 13.81 -12.76
CA CYS A 234 -4.86 13.09 -11.53
C CYS A 234 -3.41 12.54 -11.53
N GLU A 235 -2.64 12.84 -10.50
CA GLU A 235 -1.28 12.33 -10.33
C GLU A 235 -1.25 11.34 -9.15
N PRO A 236 -0.58 10.17 -9.29
CA PRO A 236 -0.35 9.27 -8.17
C PRO A 236 0.82 9.74 -7.31
N TRP A 237 0.64 9.61 -6.01
CA TRP A 237 1.59 9.96 -4.97
C TRP A 237 1.73 8.80 -4.01
N VAL A 238 2.85 8.75 -3.31
CA VAL A 238 3.02 7.91 -2.13
C VAL A 238 3.38 8.79 -0.96
N VAL A 239 2.71 8.54 0.16
CA VAL A 239 2.85 9.27 1.41
C VAL A 239 3.50 8.37 2.42
N VAL A 240 4.60 8.85 3.01
CA VAL A 240 5.19 8.24 4.21
C VAL A 240 4.91 9.16 5.37
N GLY A 241 4.20 8.67 6.38
CA GLY A 241 3.95 9.38 7.63
C GLY A 241 4.88 8.90 8.74
N LEU A 242 5.38 9.81 9.57
CA LEU A 242 6.05 9.54 10.85
C LEU A 242 5.33 10.32 11.97
N GLY A 243 5.21 9.75 13.17
CA GLY A 243 4.45 10.35 14.27
C GLY A 243 2.92 10.29 14.09
N ALA A 244 2.46 9.45 13.16
CA ALA A 244 1.07 9.22 12.80
C ALA A 244 0.80 7.73 12.59
N GLU A 245 -0.44 7.30 12.84
CA GLU A 245 -0.84 5.88 12.88
C GLU A 245 -2.14 5.64 12.13
N HIS A 246 -2.43 4.37 11.81
CA HIS A 246 -3.72 3.94 11.26
C HIS A 246 -4.15 4.74 10.03
N ALA A 247 -3.26 4.86 9.04
CA ALA A 247 -3.53 5.62 7.85
C ALA A 247 -4.41 4.83 6.88
N SER A 248 -5.38 5.52 6.28
CA SER A 248 -6.18 5.01 5.17
C SER A 248 -6.22 6.06 4.08
N SER A 249 -6.11 5.62 2.83
CA SER A 249 -6.28 6.48 1.68
C SER A 249 -7.46 6.03 0.82
N TYR A 250 -8.19 7.00 0.31
CA TYR A 250 -9.38 6.81 -0.51
C TYR A 250 -9.30 7.65 -1.76
N PHE A 251 -9.84 7.09 -2.83
CA PHE A 251 -10.04 7.79 -4.10
C PHE A 251 -11.44 7.44 -4.63
N GLU A 252 -12.25 8.47 -4.91
CA GLU A 252 -13.62 8.30 -5.42
C GLU A 252 -14.46 7.32 -4.58
N GLY A 253 -14.31 7.37 -3.25
CA GLY A 253 -15.01 6.48 -2.32
C GLY A 253 -14.46 5.06 -2.19
N THR A 254 -13.44 4.69 -2.98
CA THR A 254 -12.77 3.38 -2.90
C THR A 254 -11.53 3.47 -2.02
N GLN A 255 -11.38 2.56 -1.05
CA GLN A 255 -10.16 2.47 -0.24
C GLN A 255 -9.01 1.92 -1.07
N LEU A 256 -7.95 2.73 -1.23
CA LEU A 256 -6.74 2.33 -1.94
C LEU A 256 -5.84 1.48 -1.03
N ALA A 257 -5.65 1.94 0.20
CA ALA A 257 -4.82 1.27 1.19
C ALA A 257 -5.25 1.56 2.63
N HIS A 258 -4.79 0.68 3.52
CA HIS A 258 -4.93 0.79 4.95
C HIS A 258 -3.65 0.28 5.61
N ASP A 259 -2.98 1.13 6.38
CA ASP A 259 -1.77 0.81 7.11
C ASP A 259 -2.01 0.98 8.61
N MET A 260 -1.95 -0.14 9.33
CA MET A 260 -2.16 -0.22 10.78
C MET A 260 -0.88 -0.06 11.59
N SER A 261 0.20 0.40 10.95
CA SER A 261 1.47 0.64 11.62
C SER A 261 1.35 1.65 12.77
N PRO A 262 1.99 1.37 13.93
CA PRO A 262 2.15 2.35 14.98
C PRO A 262 3.25 3.36 14.59
N ARG A 263 2.99 4.64 14.89
CA ARG A 263 3.81 5.84 14.65
C ARG A 263 4.43 6.05 13.26
N ARG A 264 4.10 5.24 12.28
CA ARG A 264 4.47 5.45 10.88
C ARG A 264 3.41 4.88 9.95
N PHE A 265 3.41 5.27 8.69
CA PHE A 265 2.62 4.59 7.65
C PHE A 265 3.21 4.81 6.27
N VAL A 266 2.87 3.93 5.32
CA VAL A 266 3.10 4.14 3.89
C VAL A 266 1.81 3.87 3.14
N VAL A 267 1.23 4.89 2.50
CA VAL A 267 0.00 4.72 1.72
C VAL A 267 0.09 5.39 0.34
N PRO A 268 -0.45 4.76 -0.71
CA PRO A 268 -0.70 5.45 -1.97
C PRO A 268 -1.74 6.55 -1.79
N PHE A 269 -1.62 7.60 -2.58
CA PHE A 269 -2.55 8.71 -2.66
C PHE A 269 -2.73 9.13 -4.11
N VAL A 270 -3.91 9.58 -4.49
CA VAL A 270 -4.17 10.10 -5.83
C VAL A 270 -4.64 11.51 -5.65
N HIS A 271 -3.95 12.46 -6.25
CA HIS A 271 -4.36 13.85 -6.20
C HIS A 271 -4.89 14.27 -7.56
N CYS A 272 -6.08 14.87 -7.61
CA CYS A 272 -6.65 15.42 -8.84
C CYS A 272 -6.91 16.92 -8.69
N ALA A 273 -6.91 17.64 -9.81
CA ALA A 273 -7.23 19.06 -9.82
C ALA A 273 -8.68 19.35 -9.37
N THR A 274 -9.61 18.44 -9.65
CA THR A 274 -11.06 18.67 -9.54
C THR A 274 -11.79 17.65 -8.66
N ALA A 275 -11.14 16.56 -8.26
CA ALA A 275 -11.76 15.48 -7.50
C ALA A 275 -11.28 15.47 -6.04
N PRO A 276 -12.18 15.25 -5.07
CA PRO A 276 -11.79 15.14 -3.67
C PRO A 276 -10.90 13.91 -3.47
N SER A 277 -9.77 14.13 -2.82
CA SER A 277 -8.80 13.10 -2.47
C SER A 277 -8.71 13.07 -0.95
N GLN A 278 -8.78 11.88 -0.33
CA GLN A 278 -8.83 11.78 1.12
C GLN A 278 -7.76 10.83 1.66
N ILE A 279 -6.98 11.34 2.61
CA ILE A 279 -6.18 10.53 3.52
C ILE A 279 -6.71 10.77 4.94
N SER A 280 -6.84 9.71 5.72
CA SER A 280 -7.24 9.77 7.12
C SER A 280 -6.20 9.03 7.95
N TYR A 281 -5.71 9.63 9.02
CA TYR A 281 -4.78 8.99 9.95
C TYR A 281 -4.96 9.56 11.36
N THR A 282 -4.50 8.82 12.36
CA THR A 282 -4.51 9.25 13.76
C THR A 282 -3.17 9.91 14.10
N THR A 283 -3.21 11.10 14.68
CA THR A 283 -2.01 11.80 15.16
C THR A 283 -1.68 11.37 16.57
N VAL A 284 -0.44 10.95 16.82
CA VAL A 284 0.04 10.65 18.18
C VAL A 284 1.00 11.72 18.68
N ASP A 285 1.86 12.23 17.79
CA ASP A 285 2.84 13.28 18.09
C ASP A 285 2.71 14.47 17.12
N ARG A 286 3.83 15.05 16.70
CA ARG A 286 3.92 15.96 15.54
C ARG A 286 4.01 15.13 14.27
N PRO A 287 2.91 14.92 13.53
CA PRO A 287 2.95 14.12 12.32
C PRO A 287 3.81 14.82 11.26
N ARG A 288 4.72 14.05 10.65
CA ARG A 288 5.55 14.45 9.53
C ARG A 288 5.16 13.61 8.32
N LEU A 289 4.77 14.26 7.23
CA LEU A 289 4.38 13.63 5.99
C LEU A 289 5.39 13.92 4.89
N TYR A 290 5.76 12.88 4.17
CA TYR A 290 6.69 12.93 3.05
C TYR A 290 5.98 12.41 1.81
N TRP A 291 5.79 13.27 0.81
CA TRP A 291 5.03 12.97 -0.39
C TRP A 291 5.94 12.88 -1.59
N ARG A 292 5.87 11.76 -2.31
CA ARG A 292 6.61 11.58 -3.55
C ARG A 292 5.66 11.24 -4.69
N ARG A 293 5.67 12.09 -5.72
CA ARG A 293 4.88 11.88 -6.93
C ARG A 293 5.48 10.77 -7.80
N TYR A 294 4.62 10.02 -8.49
CA TYR A 294 4.99 9.04 -9.50
C TYR A 294 4.39 9.40 -10.86
N ARG A 295 5.12 9.09 -11.93
CA ARG A 295 4.72 9.32 -13.32
C ARG A 295 5.04 8.12 -14.19
N PRO A 296 4.30 7.91 -15.30
CA PRO A 296 4.68 6.91 -16.29
C PRO A 296 6.08 7.19 -16.83
N GLY A 297 6.88 6.15 -17.00
CA GLY A 297 8.21 6.24 -17.58
C GLY A 297 8.86 4.87 -17.76
N THR A 298 9.70 4.71 -18.78
CA THR A 298 10.46 3.46 -18.99
C THR A 298 11.27 3.14 -17.75
N ALA A 299 11.20 1.95 -17.16
CA ALA A 299 12.04 1.59 -16.00
C ALA A 299 13.54 1.90 -16.25
N PRO A 300 14.35 2.24 -15.23
CA PRO A 300 15.80 2.33 -15.44
C PRO A 300 16.32 0.99 -16.00
N PRO A 301 17.35 1.03 -16.89
CA PRO A 301 17.78 -0.13 -17.68
C PRO A 301 18.32 -1.31 -16.84
N THR A 302 18.54 -1.10 -15.55
CA THR A 302 18.93 -2.14 -14.61
C THR A 302 17.98 -2.12 -13.42
N LEU A 303 17.42 -3.29 -13.08
CA LEU A 303 16.82 -3.61 -11.77
C LEU A 303 17.83 -3.49 -10.59
N GLY A 304 19.05 -3.00 -10.87
CA GLY A 304 20.16 -2.84 -9.94
C GLY A 304 20.35 -1.36 -9.59
N ALA A 305 20.39 -1.13 -8.27
CA ALA A 305 20.47 0.13 -7.54
C ALA A 305 19.27 1.08 -7.78
N PRO A 306 18.35 1.23 -6.81
CA PRO A 306 17.39 2.32 -6.83
C PRO A 306 18.17 3.63 -6.89
N SER A 307 17.74 4.53 -7.76
CA SER A 307 18.54 5.70 -8.13
C SER A 307 18.35 6.90 -7.21
N LEU A 308 17.48 6.75 -6.19
CA LEU A 308 16.82 7.85 -5.50
C LEU A 308 16.26 8.91 -6.46
N GLY A 309 16.06 8.56 -7.75
CA GLY A 309 15.86 9.49 -8.85
C GLY A 309 16.68 10.78 -8.69
N ALA A 310 18.02 10.74 -8.77
CA ALA A 310 18.88 11.91 -8.53
C ALA A 310 18.52 12.64 -7.21
N MET A 311 18.96 12.07 -6.08
CA MET A 311 18.88 12.60 -4.71
C MET A 311 17.73 13.61 -4.45
N PRO A 312 16.62 13.19 -3.82
CA PRO A 312 15.47 14.04 -3.70
C PRO A 312 15.80 15.32 -2.93
N ARG A 313 15.54 16.48 -3.55
CA ARG A 313 15.52 17.75 -2.81
C ARG A 313 14.23 17.82 -2.03
N VAL A 314 14.33 17.97 -0.71
CA VAL A 314 13.18 18.25 0.15
C VAL A 314 12.70 19.66 -0.15
N VAL A 315 11.43 19.80 -0.50
CA VAL A 315 10.77 21.12 -0.58
C VAL A 315 9.86 21.24 0.63
N THR A 316 10.21 22.15 1.52
CA THR A 316 9.39 22.53 2.69
C THR A 316 8.33 23.53 2.24
N ASP A 317 7.08 23.38 2.67
CA ASP A 317 5.98 24.33 2.41
C ASP A 317 6.19 25.73 3.02
N VAL A 318 7.35 25.98 3.63
CA VAL A 318 7.74 27.29 4.15
C VAL A 318 8.99 27.73 3.38
N VAL A 319 8.82 28.71 2.50
CA VAL A 319 9.85 29.40 1.69
C VAL A 319 10.25 28.69 0.38
N ASP A 320 9.46 28.89 -0.69
CA ASP A 320 9.92 29.25 -2.05
C ASP A 320 8.77 29.21 -3.10
N LEU A 321 7.57 29.62 -2.68
CA LEU A 321 6.54 30.14 -3.60
C LEU A 321 6.56 31.68 -3.59
N VAL A 322 7.76 32.26 -3.74
CA VAL A 322 7.90 33.67 -4.12
C VAL A 322 9.02 33.81 -5.16
N ALA A 323 8.58 33.94 -6.41
CA ALA A 323 9.15 34.73 -7.50
C ALA A 323 10.30 34.12 -8.32
N PRO A 324 10.52 34.57 -9.58
CA PRO A 324 10.14 35.86 -10.16
C PRO A 324 8.66 36.02 -10.54
#